data_AF-A0A1Y3QHQ7-F1
#
_entry.id   AF-A0A1Y3QHQ7-F1
#
_cell.length_a   1.000
_cell.length_b   1.000
_cell.length_c   1.000
_cell.angle_alpha   90.00
_cell.angle_beta   90.00
_cell.angle_gamma   90.00
#
_symmetry.space_group_name_H-M   'P 1'
#
loop_
_entity.id
_entity.type
_entity.pdbx_description
1 polymer ?
#
loop_
_entity_poly.entity_id
_entity_poly.type
_entity_poly.pdbx_seq_one_letter_code
_entity_poly.pdbx_strand_id
1 'polypeptide(L)' 'MSEAVITVRDNGPLRVTGPVVLEDAEGNRFETKEQFFLCRCGMSKNKPFCDGSHKQGFDSAPRAK' A
#
# COMPACT_ATOMS: atom_id res chain seq x y z
N MET A 1 8.10 10.94 -18.30
CA MET A 1 8.19 10.54 -16.88
C MET A 1 6.94 9.73 -16.58
N SER A 2 7.07 8.49 -16.09
CA SER A 2 5.91 7.66 -15.75
C SER A 2 5.18 8.25 -14.55
N GLU A 3 3.84 8.25 -14.62
CA GLU A 3 2.98 8.73 -13.54
C GLU A 3 3.03 7.77 -12.35
N ALA A 4 3.07 8.34 -11.14
CA ALA A 4 2.91 7.57 -9.91
C ALA A 4 1.41 7.31 -9.67
N VAL A 5 1.02 6.04 -9.60
CA VAL A 5 -0.38 5.64 -9.43
C VAL A 5 -0.55 4.83 -8.15
N ILE A 6 -1.52 5.24 -7.33
CA ILE A 6 -1.96 4.49 -6.15
C ILE A 6 -3.35 3.91 -6.44
N THR A 7 -3.44 2.59 -6.59
CA THR A 7 -4.73 1.89 -6.75
C THR A 7 -5.25 1.42 -5.40
N VAL A 8 -6.47 1.81 -5.04
CA VAL A 8 -7.18 1.27 -3.87
C VAL A 8 -7.87 -0.04 -4.28
N ARG A 9 -7.41 -1.18 -3.75
CA ARG A 9 -8.07 -2.48 -4.01
C ARG A 9 -9.19 -2.71 -3.00
N ASP A 10 -10.34 -3.16 -3.49
CA ASP A 10 -11.44 -3.61 -2.64
C ASP A 10 -10.97 -4.66 -1.66
N ASN A 11 -11.31 -4.46 -0.39
CA ASN A 11 -10.98 -5.37 0.72
C ASN A 11 -9.48 -5.71 0.80
N GLY A 12 -8.64 -4.83 0.27
CA GLY A 12 -7.24 -5.11 0.01
C GLY A 12 -6.30 -3.92 0.21
N PRO A 13 -5.02 -4.12 -0.10
CA PRO A 13 -3.99 -3.11 0.10
C PRO A 13 -4.08 -1.96 -0.90
N LEU A 14 -3.28 -0.92 -0.65
CA LEU A 14 -2.96 0.07 -1.67
C LEU A 14 -1.86 -0.50 -2.57
N ARG A 15 -2.09 -0.54 -3.88
CA ARG A 15 -1.03 -0.85 -4.85
C ARG A 15 -0.38 0.46 -5.28
N VAL A 16 0.91 0.58 -5.04
CA VAL A 16 1.71 1.72 -5.50
C VAL A 16 2.52 1.26 -6.71
N THR A 17 2.46 2.04 -7.78
CA THR A 17 3.20 1.79 -9.04
C THR A 17 3.83 3.09 -9.53
N GLY A 18 5.07 3.01 -10.01
CA GLY A 18 5.79 4.15 -10.59
C GLY A 18 6.89 4.70 -9.67
N PRO A 19 7.47 5.87 -10.00
CA PRO A 19 8.63 6.41 -9.31
C PRO A 19 8.24 7.07 -7.97
N VAL A 20 7.97 6.25 -6.96
CA VAL A 20 7.56 6.69 -5.61
C VAL A 20 8.66 6.39 -4.59
N VAL A 21 8.94 7.36 -3.72
CA VAL A 21 9.78 7.18 -2.53
C VAL A 21 8.88 6.93 -1.33
N LEU A 22 9.17 5.88 -0.56
CA LEU A 22 8.49 5.58 0.70
C LEU A 22 9.46 5.88 1.85
N GLU A 23 9.07 6.81 2.73
CA GLU A 23 9.84 7.24 3.90
C GLU A 23 9.02 7.05 5.18
N ASP A 24 9.69 6.85 6.31
CA ASP A 24 9.07 6.89 7.63
C ASP A 24 9.00 8.33 8.19
N ALA A 25 8.50 8.48 9.43
CA ALA A 25 8.35 9.78 10.07
C ALA A 25 9.69 10.46 10.41
N GLU A 26 10.79 9.72 10.42
CA GLU A 26 12.16 10.22 10.68
C GLU A 26 12.90 10.51 9.36
N GLY A 27 12.30 10.21 8.21
CA GLY A 27 12.89 10.38 6.88
C GLY A 27 13.71 9.19 6.38
N ASN A 28 13.69 8.05 7.06
CA ASN A 28 14.39 6.86 6.58
C ASN A 28 13.63 6.25 5.41
N ARG A 29 14.37 5.85 4.37
CA ARG A 29 13.81 5.26 3.15
C ARG A 29 13.64 3.75 3.28
N PHE A 30 12.48 3.27 2.87
CA PHE A 30 12.25 1.85 2.69
C PHE A 30 12.79 1.40 1.33
N GLU A 31 13.39 0.20 1.27
CA GLU A 31 13.64 -0.47 -0.01
C GLU A 31 12.31 -0.90 -0.63
N THR A 32 12.07 -0.43 -1.85
CA THR A 32 10.85 -0.73 -2.61
C THR A 32 11.19 -1.11 -4.04
N LYS A 33 10.25 -1.82 -4.67
CA LYS A 33 10.29 -2.12 -6.11
C LYS A 33 9.48 -1.09 -6.86
N GLU A 34 9.53 -1.10 -8.19
CA GLU A 34 8.67 -0.26 -9.05
C GLU A 34 7.17 -0.44 -8.75
N GLN A 35 6.79 -1.60 -8.23
CA GLN A 35 5.46 -1.88 -7.72
C GLN A 35 5.52 -2.55 -6.35
N PHE A 36 4.77 -2.03 -5.39
CA PHE A 36 4.65 -2.59 -4.04
C PHE A 36 3.24 -2.38 -3.46
N PHE A 37 2.97 -3.03 -2.33
CA PHE A 37 1.65 -3.02 -1.69
C PHE A 37 1.75 -2.56 -0.25
N LEU A 38 1.01 -1.49 0.09
CA LEU A 38 0.94 -0.96 1.44
C LEU A 38 -0.27 -1.51 2.19
N CYS A 39 -0.07 -1.81 3.47
CA CYS A 39 -1.13 -2.23 4.36
C CYS A 39 -2.17 -1.11 4.50
N ARG A 40 -3.43 -1.48 4.30
CA ARG A 40 -4.58 -0.60 4.52
C ARG A 40 -5.52 -1.10 5.61
N CYS A 41 -5.43 -2.40 5.96
CA CYS A 41 -6.33 -3.06 6.90
C CYS A 41 -5.88 -2.98 8.37
N GLY A 42 -4.69 -2.46 8.67
CA GLY A 42 -4.12 -2.42 10.02
C GLY A 42 -3.61 -3.76 10.58
N MET A 43 -3.97 -4.89 9.98
CA MET A 43 -3.66 -6.23 10.51
C MET A 43 -2.30 -6.81 10.09
N SER A 44 -1.57 -6.17 9.16
CA SER A 44 -0.28 -6.71 8.68
C SER A 44 0.75 -6.83 9.81
N LYS A 45 1.50 -7.93 9.83
CA LYS A 45 2.68 -8.12 10.70
C LYS A 45 3.96 -7.56 10.08
N ASN A 46 3.94 -7.26 8.79
CA ASN A 46 5.07 -6.69 8.05
C ASN A 46 4.80 -5.22 7.63
N LYS A 47 4.34 -4.39 8.57
CA LYS A 47 4.05 -2.98 8.29
C LYS A 47 5.32 -2.24 7.86
N PRO A 48 5.23 -1.26 6.93
CA PRO A 48 4.01 -0.70 6.33
C PRO A 48 3.45 -1.53 5.17
N PHE A 49 4.07 -2.65 4.81
CA PHE A 49 3.68 -3.47 3.67
C PHE A 49 2.50 -4.40 3.96
N CYS A 50 1.81 -4.81 2.91
CA CYS A 50 0.77 -5.82 2.99
C CYS A 50 1.36 -7.23 2.96
N ASP A 51 0.98 -8.06 3.93
CA ASP A 51 1.37 -9.48 4.05
C ASP A 51 0.20 -10.45 3.75
N GLY A 52 -0.97 -9.93 3.37
CA GLY A 52 -2.18 -10.73 3.12
C GLY A 52 -3.17 -10.78 4.29
N SER A 53 -2.85 -10.20 5.45
CA SER A 53 -3.71 -10.24 6.63
C SER A 53 -5.10 -9.62 6.45
N HIS A 54 -5.31 -8.79 5.42
CA HIS A 54 -6.63 -8.23 5.05
C HIS A 54 -7.68 -9.30 4.76
N LYS A 55 -7.28 -10.51 4.37
CA LYS A 55 -8.20 -11.63 4.09
C LYS A 55 -8.95 -12.13 5.33
N GLN A 56 -8.57 -11.68 6.53
CA GLN A 56 -9.21 -12.05 7.80
C GLN A 56 -10.47 -11.23 8.12
N GLY A 57 -11.02 -10.48 7.14
CA GLY A 57 -12.28 -9.75 7.32
C GLY A 57 -12.19 -8.24 7.15
N PHE A 58 -11.21 -7.73 6.39
CA PHE A 58 -11.18 -6.32 6.04
C PHE A 58 -12.24 -6.01 4.98
N ASP A 59 -13.23 -5.19 5.34
CA ASP A 59 -14.30 -4.73 4.45
C ASP A 59 -14.15 -3.23 4.16
N SER A 60 -13.79 -2.88 2.93
CA SER A 60 -13.63 -1.50 2.50
C SER A 60 -13.49 -1.39 0.97
N ALA A 61 -14.50 -0.79 0.33
CA ALA A 61 -14.58 -0.55 -1.12
C ALA A 61 -14.84 0.94 -1.45
N PRO A 62 -13.91 1.87 -1.14
CA PRO A 62 -14.09 3.28 -1.45
C PRO A 62 -14.09 3.53 -2.96
N ARG A 63 -14.79 4.58 -3.40
CA ARG A 63 -14.90 4.99 -4.81
C ARG A 63 -14.67 6.50 -4.93
N ALA A 64 -13.89 6.89 -5.93
CA ALA A 64 -13.85 8.29 -6.37
C ALA A 64 -15.18 8.62 -7.07
N LYS A 65 -15.71 9.82 -6.86
CA LYS A 65 -16.87 10.36 -7.58
C LYS A 65 -16.41 11.28 -8.69
#